data_AF-Q9Z0F3-F1
#
_entry.id   AF-Q9Z0F3-F1
#
_cell.length_a   1.000
_cell.length_b   1.000
_cell.length_c   1.000
_cell.angle_alpha   90.00
_cell.angle_beta   90.00
_cell.angle_gamma   90.00
#
_symmetry.space_group_name_H-M   'P 1'
#
loop_
_entity.id
_entity.type
_entity.pdbx_description
1 polymer ?
#
loop_
_entity_poly.entity_id
_entity_poly.type
_entity_poly.pdbx_seq_one_letter_code
_entity_poly.pdbx_strand_id
1 'polypeptide(L)'
;MADSQDPLHERTRRLLSDYIFFCAREPDTPEPPPTSVEAALLRSVTRQIQQEHQEFFSSFCESRGNRLELVKQMADKLLSKDQDFSWSQLVMLLAFAGTLMNQGPYMAVKQKRDLGNRVIVTRDCCLIVNFLYNLLMGRRHRARLEALGGWDGFCRFFKNPLPLGFWRRLLIQAFLSGFFATAIFFIWKRL
;
A
#
# COMPACT_ATOMS: atom_id res chain seq x y z
N MET A 1 11.97 27.73 -20.25
CA MET A 1 11.89 27.78 -18.78
C MET A 1 11.89 26.35 -18.30
N ALA A 2 12.90 25.95 -17.53
CA ALA A 2 12.97 24.60 -16.99
C ALA A 2 11.67 24.32 -16.23
N ASP A 3 10.91 23.33 -16.70
CA ASP A 3 9.82 22.74 -15.95
C ASP A 3 10.42 22.33 -14.62
N SER A 4 10.18 23.15 -13.60
CA SER A 4 10.57 22.87 -12.23
C SER A 4 9.92 21.53 -11.91
N GLN A 5 10.70 20.45 -11.97
CA GLN A 5 10.23 19.07 -11.78
C GLN A 5 9.21 19.10 -10.66
N ASP A 6 7.97 18.80 -11.00
CA ASP A 6 6.86 18.96 -10.08
C ASP A 6 7.21 18.27 -8.74
N PRO A 7 7.39 19.04 -7.65
CA PRO A 7 7.93 18.50 -6.41
C PRO A 7 7.03 17.41 -5.84
N LEU A 8 5.74 17.45 -6.16
CA LEU A 8 4.80 16.42 -5.74
C LEU A 8 5.02 15.11 -6.49
N HIS A 9 5.32 15.14 -7.79
CA HIS A 9 5.60 13.96 -8.58
C HIS A 9 6.86 13.24 -8.09
N GLU A 10 7.95 13.98 -7.91
CA GLU A 10 9.22 13.41 -7.45
C GLU A 10 9.09 12.84 -6.03
N ARG A 11 8.46 13.61 -5.12
CA ARG A 11 8.24 13.18 -3.74
C ARG A 11 7.34 11.94 -3.66
N THR A 12 6.28 11.88 -4.47
CA THR A 12 5.38 10.71 -4.55
C THR A 12 6.13 9.47 -5.05
N ARG A 13 6.87 9.60 -6.16
CA ARG A 13 7.63 8.49 -6.73
C ARG A 13 8.67 7.96 -5.76
N ARG A 14 9.41 8.85 -5.09
CA ARG A 14 10.42 8.50 -4.09
C ARG A 14 9.82 7.77 -2.90
N LEU A 15 8.73 8.29 -2.35
CA LEU A 15 8.04 7.68 -1.20
C LEU A 15 7.48 6.29 -1.51
N LEU A 16 6.81 6.13 -2.66
CA LEU A 16 6.27 4.83 -3.07
C LEU A 16 7.39 3.82 -3.32
N SER A 17 8.48 4.24 -3.96
CA SER A 17 9.65 3.38 -4.20
C SER A 17 10.27 2.96 -2.87
N ASP A 18 10.55 3.91 -1.98
CA ASP A 18 11.09 3.63 -0.65
C ASP A 18 10.26 2.56 0.07
N TYR A 19 8.95 2.76 0.15
CA TYR A 19 8.07 1.88 0.90
C TYR A 19 7.94 0.48 0.28
N ILE A 20 7.71 0.39 -1.04
CA ILE A 20 7.52 -0.91 -1.72
C ILE A 20 8.81 -1.72 -1.72
N PHE A 21 9.95 -1.11 -2.00
CA PHE A 21 11.24 -1.80 -1.95
C PHE A 21 11.65 -2.15 -0.51
N PHE A 22 11.30 -1.31 0.47
CA PHE A 22 11.44 -1.67 1.89
C PHE A 22 10.64 -2.93 2.23
N CYS A 23 9.38 -3.03 1.80
CA CYS A 23 8.56 -4.21 2.06
C CYS A 23 9.06 -5.46 1.31
N ALA A 24 9.63 -5.27 0.12
CA ALA A 24 10.16 -6.33 -0.72
C ALA A 24 11.56 -6.81 -0.32
N ARG A 25 12.17 -6.28 0.75
CA ARG A 25 13.50 -6.68 1.19
C ARG A 25 13.54 -8.15 1.62
N GLU A 26 14.73 -8.74 1.60
CA GLU A 26 14.92 -10.07 2.15
C GLU A 26 14.80 -10.02 3.69
N PRO A 27 14.19 -11.02 4.33
CA PRO A 27 13.95 -10.99 5.78
C PRO A 27 15.26 -10.94 6.58
N ASP A 28 16.33 -11.52 6.03
CA ASP A 28 17.67 -11.56 6.64
C ASP A 28 18.51 -10.31 6.34
N THR A 29 18.00 -9.37 5.53
CA THR A 29 18.71 -8.11 5.24
C THR A 29 18.37 -7.03 6.27
N PRO A 30 19.36 -6.24 6.72
CA PRO A 30 19.12 -5.11 7.60
C PRO A 30 18.09 -4.14 7.02
N GLU A 31 17.24 -3.58 7.88
CA GLU A 31 16.28 -2.57 7.47
C GLU A 31 17.02 -1.32 6.96
N PRO A 32 16.80 -0.89 5.69
CA PRO A 32 17.41 0.32 5.18
C PRO A 32 16.81 1.55 5.88
N PRO A 33 17.59 2.61 6.12
CA PRO A 33 17.06 3.84 6.67
C PRO A 33 15.97 4.43 5.75
N PRO A 34 14.90 5.03 6.30
CA PRO A 34 13.89 5.70 5.51
C PRO A 34 14.48 6.92 4.80
N THR A 35 14.09 7.12 3.54
CA THR A 35 14.58 8.27 2.74
C THR A 35 14.00 9.62 3.17
N SER A 36 12.92 9.61 3.96
CA SER A 36 12.26 10.83 4.44
C SER A 36 11.42 10.57 5.70
N VAL A 37 10.92 11.65 6.32
CA VAL A 37 10.02 11.56 7.49
C VAL A 37 8.69 10.90 7.12
N GLU A 38 8.16 11.17 5.92
CA GLU A 38 6.95 10.54 5.39
C GLU A 38 7.15 9.04 5.26
N ALA A 39 8.32 8.62 4.75
CA ALA A 39 8.64 7.20 4.59
C ALA A 39 8.69 6.49 5.94
N ALA A 40 9.34 7.10 6.94
CA ALA A 40 9.37 6.58 8.30
C ALA A 40 7.95 6.42 8.88
N LEU A 41 7.12 7.45 8.75
CA LEU A 41 5.72 7.43 9.20
C LEU A 41 4.89 6.39 8.46
N LEU A 42 5.02 6.30 7.13
CA LEU A 42 4.29 5.33 6.31
C LEU A 42 4.63 3.90 6.72
N ARG A 43 5.92 3.58 6.92
CA ARG A 43 6.36 2.27 7.41
C ARG A 43 5.77 1.98 8.81
N SER A 44 5.79 2.96 9.71
CA SER A 44 5.25 2.80 11.07
C SER A 44 3.73 2.54 11.07
N VAL A 45 2.95 3.37 10.36
CA VAL A 45 1.49 3.28 10.34
C VAL A 45 1.02 2.00 9.64
N THR A 46 1.64 1.66 8.50
CA THR A 46 1.28 0.42 7.79
C THR A 46 1.63 -0.82 8.61
N ARG A 47 2.76 -0.82 9.33
CA ARG A 47 3.12 -1.89 10.26
C ARG A 47 2.09 -2.04 11.37
N GLN A 48 1.64 -0.94 11.97
CA GLN A 48 0.60 -0.97 13.00
C GLN A 48 -0.70 -1.59 12.47
N ILE A 49 -1.16 -1.17 11.29
CA ILE A 49 -2.38 -1.72 10.67
C ILE A 49 -2.23 -3.21 10.35
N GLN A 50 -1.06 -3.62 9.84
CA GLN A 50 -0.77 -5.02 9.56
C GLN A 50 -0.76 -5.88 10.82
N GLN A 51 -0.27 -5.35 11.95
CA GLN A 51 -0.28 -6.04 13.23
C GLN A 51 -1.69 -6.16 13.81
N GLU A 52 -2.47 -5.08 13.78
CA GLU A 52 -3.86 -5.07 14.27
C GLU A 52 -4.76 -6.05 13.48
N HIS A 53 -4.43 -6.31 12.21
CA HIS A 53 -5.20 -7.17 11.31
C HIS A 53 -4.36 -8.31 10.72
N GLN A 54 -3.47 -8.88 11.52
CA GLN A 54 -2.53 -9.91 11.06
C GLN A 54 -3.23 -11.10 10.37
N GLU A 55 -4.40 -11.52 10.85
CA GLU A 55 -5.18 -12.60 10.23
C GLU A 55 -5.58 -12.28 8.79
N PHE A 56 -6.06 -11.06 8.54
CA PHE A 56 -6.44 -10.63 7.20
C PHE A 56 -5.24 -10.57 6.27
N PHE A 57 -4.16 -9.91 6.68
CA PHE A 57 -2.97 -9.72 5.84
C PHE A 57 -2.20 -11.03 5.61
N SER A 58 -2.12 -11.91 6.61
CA SER A 58 -1.41 -13.19 6.49
C SER A 58 -1.99 -14.09 5.39
N SER A 59 -3.30 -14.02 5.13
CA SER A 59 -3.95 -14.74 4.03
C SER A 59 -3.43 -14.36 2.63
N PHE A 60 -2.83 -13.18 2.49
CA PHE A 60 -2.28 -12.68 1.22
C PHE A 60 -0.77 -12.88 1.08
N CYS A 61 -0.05 -13.20 2.17
CA CYS A 61 1.41 -13.41 2.13
C CYS A 61 1.83 -14.55 1.17
N GLU A 62 0.94 -15.51 0.92
CA GLU A 62 1.22 -16.66 0.04
C GLU A 62 0.87 -16.42 -1.44
N SER A 63 0.20 -15.30 -1.77
CA SER A 63 -0.18 -15.02 -3.15
C SER A 63 1.04 -14.61 -3.99
N ARG A 64 1.64 -15.59 -4.67
CA ARG A 64 2.71 -15.36 -5.68
C ARG A 64 2.14 -14.89 -7.01
N GLY A 65 0.90 -15.26 -7.33
CA GLY A 65 0.27 -14.98 -8.60
C GLY A 65 -0.29 -13.56 -8.68
N ASN A 66 0.13 -12.81 -9.70
CA ASN A 66 -0.50 -11.57 -10.15
C ASN A 66 -0.67 -10.47 -9.07
N ARG A 67 0.38 -10.22 -8.28
CA ARG A 67 0.40 -9.18 -7.23
C ARG A 67 -0.12 -7.83 -7.70
N LEU A 68 0.29 -7.39 -8.90
CA LEU A 68 -0.17 -6.14 -9.50
C LEU A 68 -1.69 -6.10 -9.65
N GLU A 69 -2.31 -7.18 -10.12
CA GLU A 69 -3.75 -7.25 -10.30
C GLU A 69 -4.51 -7.23 -8.97
N LEU A 70 -3.97 -7.89 -7.94
CA LEU A 70 -4.53 -7.79 -6.58
C LEU A 70 -4.49 -6.35 -6.07
N VAL A 71 -3.38 -5.63 -6.28
CA VAL A 71 -3.26 -4.21 -5.90
C VAL A 71 -4.25 -3.36 -6.70
N LYS A 72 -4.45 -3.61 -7.99
CA LYS A 72 -5.46 -2.91 -8.81
C LYS A 72 -6.87 -3.14 -8.28
N GLN A 73 -7.26 -4.40 -8.03
CA GLN A 73 -8.57 -4.72 -7.49
C GLN A 73 -8.81 -4.08 -6.13
N MET A 74 -7.78 -4.03 -5.27
CA MET A 74 -7.89 -3.35 -3.97
C MET A 74 -7.98 -1.83 -4.14
N ALA A 75 -7.24 -1.26 -5.09
CA ALA A 75 -7.31 0.17 -5.43
C ALA A 75 -8.70 0.55 -5.95
N ASP A 76 -9.28 -0.24 -6.85
CA ASP A 76 -10.64 -0.01 -7.35
C ASP A 76 -11.66 -0.08 -6.21
N LYS A 77 -11.53 -1.04 -5.30
CA LYS A 77 -12.42 -1.14 -4.14
C LYS A 77 -12.31 0.04 -3.19
N LEU A 78 -11.08 0.44 -2.85
CA LEU A 78 -10.85 1.49 -1.85
C LEU A 78 -11.03 2.90 -2.42
N LEU A 79 -10.71 3.12 -3.70
CA LEU A 79 -10.63 4.45 -4.29
C LEU A 79 -11.65 4.71 -5.41
N SER A 80 -12.53 3.76 -5.74
CA SER A 80 -13.56 3.94 -6.80
C SER A 80 -14.43 5.18 -6.59
N LYS A 81 -14.88 5.42 -5.36
CA LYS A 81 -15.84 6.50 -5.07
C LYS A 81 -15.19 7.88 -5.12
N ASP A 82 -15.64 8.71 -6.09
CA ASP A 82 -15.69 10.18 -6.06
C ASP A 82 -15.07 10.81 -4.81
N GLN A 83 -15.86 10.68 -3.75
CA GLN A 83 -15.79 11.48 -2.54
C GLN A 83 -14.82 10.96 -1.48
N ASP A 84 -14.22 9.79 -1.68
CA ASP A 84 -13.74 9.02 -0.53
C ASP A 84 -12.23 9.05 -0.32
N PHE A 85 -11.44 9.56 -1.29
CA PHE A 85 -9.97 9.56 -1.14
C PHE A 85 -9.57 10.19 0.19
N SER A 86 -9.05 9.35 1.07
CA SER A 86 -8.63 9.68 2.42
C SER A 86 -7.29 9.04 2.69
N TRP A 87 -6.50 9.66 3.57
CA TRP A 87 -5.20 9.14 3.96
C TRP A 87 -5.27 7.70 4.48
N SER A 88 -6.36 7.36 5.17
CA SER A 88 -6.55 6.02 5.71
C SER A 88 -6.79 4.96 4.63
N GLN A 89 -7.56 5.26 3.57
CA GLN A 89 -7.71 4.34 2.44
C GLN A 89 -6.40 4.15 1.69
N LEU A 90 -5.65 5.24 1.48
CA LEU A 90 -4.34 5.16 0.85
C LEU A 90 -3.39 4.29 1.66
N VAL A 91 -3.32 4.49 2.97
CA VAL A 91 -2.48 3.67 3.85
C VAL A 91 -2.93 2.21 3.86
N MET A 92 -4.23 1.93 3.82
CA MET A 92 -4.73 0.55 3.73
C MET A 92 -4.31 -0.13 2.42
N LEU A 93 -4.40 0.59 1.29
CA LEU A 93 -3.92 0.11 0.00
C LEU A 93 -2.41 -0.15 0.02
N LEU A 94 -1.63 0.76 0.62
CA LEU A 94 -0.19 0.61 0.74
C LEU A 94 0.18 -0.54 1.67
N ALA A 95 -0.47 -0.68 2.84
CA ALA A 95 -0.28 -1.82 3.74
C ALA A 95 -0.58 -3.16 3.04
N PHE A 96 -1.61 -3.20 2.21
CA PHE A 96 -1.94 -4.36 1.38
C PHE A 96 -0.84 -4.64 0.35
N ALA A 97 -0.43 -3.63 -0.42
CA ALA A 97 0.65 -3.77 -1.39
C ALA A 97 1.96 -4.22 -0.74
N GLY A 98 2.33 -3.66 0.41
CA GLY A 98 3.50 -4.05 1.19
C GLY A 98 3.44 -5.51 1.68
N THR A 99 2.24 -5.98 2.06
CA THR A 99 2.02 -7.38 2.46
C THR A 99 2.28 -8.35 1.30
N LEU A 100 1.80 -8.02 0.09
CA LEU A 100 2.04 -8.85 -1.11
C LEU A 100 3.52 -8.93 -1.50
N MET A 101 4.30 -7.91 -1.13
CA MET A 101 5.73 -7.84 -1.40
C MET A 101 6.59 -8.46 -0.30
N ASN A 102 6.04 -8.65 0.90
CA ASN A 102 6.77 -9.20 2.03
C ASN A 102 7.27 -10.63 1.72
N GLN A 103 8.59 -10.79 1.69
CA GLN A 103 9.26 -12.06 1.45
C GLN A 103 9.46 -12.84 2.76
N GLY A 104 8.38 -13.07 3.53
CA GLY A 104 8.45 -13.61 4.89
C GLY A 104 9.37 -14.84 5.05
N PRO A 105 9.81 -15.19 6.27
CA PRO A 105 10.83 -16.22 6.52
C PRO A 105 10.51 -17.59 5.88
N TYR A 106 9.23 -17.95 5.78
CA TYR A 106 8.78 -19.17 5.08
C TYR A 106 9.15 -19.17 3.59
N MET A 107 9.12 -18.00 2.95
CA MET A 107 9.58 -17.82 1.58
C MET A 107 11.11 -17.85 1.50
N ALA A 108 11.84 -17.27 2.46
CA ALA A 108 13.30 -17.26 2.50
C ALA A 108 13.93 -18.66 2.55
N VAL A 109 13.32 -19.62 3.27
CA VAL A 109 13.78 -21.01 3.32
C VAL A 109 13.72 -21.67 1.93
N LYS A 110 12.70 -21.34 1.11
CA LYS A 110 12.63 -21.79 -0.29
C LYS A 110 13.42 -20.92 -1.27
N GLN A 111 13.76 -19.68 -0.91
CA GLN A 111 14.26 -18.65 -1.83
C GLN A 111 15.77 -18.44 -1.83
N LYS A 112 16.52 -19.00 -0.85
CA LYS A 112 17.96 -18.71 -0.63
C LYS A 112 18.89 -18.86 -1.84
N ARG A 113 18.43 -19.33 -3.00
CA ARG A 113 19.26 -19.55 -4.22
C ARG A 113 18.62 -19.22 -5.58
N ASP A 114 17.45 -18.59 -5.65
CA ASP A 114 16.83 -18.35 -6.97
C ASP A 114 16.93 -16.88 -7.41
N LEU A 115 17.95 -16.59 -8.22
CA LEU A 115 18.12 -15.31 -8.92
C LEU A 115 16.85 -14.93 -9.71
N GLY A 116 16.12 -15.91 -10.25
CA GLY A 116 14.87 -15.71 -10.98
C GLY A 116 13.80 -15.05 -10.10
N ASN A 117 13.66 -15.48 -8.84
CA ASN A 117 12.71 -14.87 -7.90
C ASN A 117 13.06 -13.41 -7.59
N ARG A 118 14.36 -13.07 -7.42
CA ARG A 118 14.78 -11.68 -7.19
C ARG A 118 14.42 -10.76 -8.35
N VAL A 119 14.60 -11.24 -9.58
CA VAL A 119 14.23 -10.50 -10.81
C VAL A 119 12.72 -10.31 -10.88
N ILE A 120 11.92 -11.35 -10.58
CA ILE A 120 10.46 -11.27 -10.56
C ILE A 120 9.97 -10.28 -9.49
N VAL A 121 10.48 -10.37 -8.26
CA VAL A 121 10.08 -9.45 -7.17
C VAL A 121 10.45 -8.01 -7.52
N THR A 122 11.65 -7.76 -8.04
CA THR A 122 12.09 -6.42 -8.47
C THR A 122 11.20 -5.88 -9.58
N ARG A 123 10.83 -6.72 -10.56
CA ARG A 123 9.90 -6.34 -11.62
C ARG A 123 8.53 -5.99 -11.05
N ASP A 124 8.00 -6.80 -10.14
CA ASP A 124 6.71 -6.55 -9.48
C ASP A 124 6.75 -5.25 -8.66
N CYS A 125 7.84 -4.97 -7.93
CA CYS A 125 8.06 -3.69 -7.25
C CYS A 125 7.90 -2.52 -8.23
N CYS A 126 8.64 -2.55 -9.34
CA CYS A 126 8.62 -1.49 -10.34
C CYS A 126 7.21 -1.30 -10.93
N LEU A 127 6.51 -2.39 -11.24
CA LEU A 127 5.15 -2.34 -11.78
C LEU A 127 4.15 -1.76 -10.77
N ILE A 128 4.22 -2.18 -9.50
CA ILE A 128 3.34 -1.71 -8.44
C ILE A 128 3.61 -0.23 -8.14
N VAL A 129 4.89 0.18 -8.03
CA VAL A 129 5.26 1.59 -7.84
C VAL A 129 4.72 2.44 -8.99
N ASN A 130 4.91 2.00 -10.24
CA ASN A 130 4.41 2.73 -11.40
C ASN A 130 2.88 2.82 -11.41
N PHE A 131 2.18 1.74 -11.05
CA PHE A 131 0.72 1.74 -10.93
C PHE A 131 0.24 2.71 -9.86
N LEU A 132 0.75 2.61 -8.63
CA LEU A 132 0.37 3.48 -7.51
C LEU A 132 0.70 4.95 -7.81
N TYR A 133 1.83 5.20 -8.47
CA TYR A 133 2.21 6.53 -8.91
C TYR A 133 1.21 7.09 -9.93
N ASN A 134 0.87 6.34 -10.98
CA ASN A 134 -0.09 6.79 -11.99
C ASN A 134 -1.51 6.95 -11.40
N LEU A 135 -1.86 6.11 -10.44
CA LEU A 135 -3.11 6.21 -9.70
C LEU A 135 -3.18 7.52 -8.90
N LEU A 136 -2.15 7.83 -8.11
CA LEU A 136 -2.10 9.05 -7.28
C LEU A 136 -1.92 10.33 -8.11
N MET A 137 -1.11 10.27 -9.16
CA MET A 137 -0.84 11.41 -10.04
C MET A 137 -1.89 11.56 -11.15
N GLY A 138 -2.85 10.63 -11.24
CA GLY A 138 -4.03 10.81 -12.07
C GLY A 138 -4.79 12.07 -11.65
N ARG A 139 -5.39 12.78 -12.62
CA ARG A 139 -6.01 14.12 -12.41
C ARG A 139 -6.89 14.20 -11.16
N ARG A 140 -7.70 13.17 -10.92
CA ARG A 140 -8.64 13.08 -9.79
C ARG A 140 -7.95 12.99 -8.43
N HIS A 141 -7.03 12.05 -8.26
CA HIS A 141 -6.37 11.82 -6.97
C HIS A 141 -5.32 12.89 -6.68
N ARG A 142 -4.67 13.42 -7.72
CA ARG A 142 -3.68 14.49 -7.58
C ARG A 142 -4.28 15.76 -6.97
N ALA A 143 -5.38 16.26 -7.54
CA ALA A 143 -6.04 17.47 -7.04
C ALA A 143 -6.48 17.31 -5.57
N ARG A 144 -6.88 16.09 -5.19
CA ARG A 144 -7.22 15.77 -3.79
C ARG A 144 -5.99 15.67 -2.89
N LEU A 145 -4.92 15.07 -3.37
CA LEU A 145 -3.65 14.98 -2.65
C LEU A 145 -3.15 16.40 -2.32
N GLU A 146 -3.20 17.30 -3.30
CA GLU A 146 -2.89 18.73 -3.14
C GLU A 146 -3.84 19.41 -2.14
N ALA A 147 -5.17 19.18 -2.25
CA ALA A 147 -6.16 19.74 -1.34
C ALA A 147 -5.99 19.27 0.13
N LEU A 148 -5.48 18.04 0.34
CA LEU A 148 -5.13 17.53 1.66
C LEU A 148 -3.79 18.07 2.19
N GLY A 149 -3.10 18.94 1.44
CA GLY A 149 -1.81 19.51 1.79
C GLY A 149 -0.62 18.65 1.36
N GLY A 150 -0.79 17.78 0.36
CA GLY A 150 0.24 16.88 -0.13
C GLY A 150 0.76 15.92 0.94
N TRP A 151 2.00 15.48 0.79
CA TRP A 151 2.65 14.59 1.77
C TRP A 151 2.92 15.26 3.13
N ASP A 152 2.96 16.59 3.20
CA ASP A 152 2.99 17.31 4.48
C ASP A 152 1.66 17.16 5.23
N GLY A 153 0.55 17.14 4.47
CA GLY A 153 -0.78 16.76 4.96
C GLY A 153 -0.82 15.36 5.55
N PHE A 154 -0.23 14.38 4.85
CA PHE A 154 -0.07 13.02 5.34
C PHE A 154 0.67 12.98 6.69
N CYS A 155 1.83 13.65 6.75
CA CYS A 155 2.60 13.75 7.98
C CYS A 155 1.79 14.36 9.12
N ARG A 156 1.08 15.48 8.89
CA ARG A 156 0.23 16.10 9.92
C ARG A 156 -0.90 15.18 10.38
N PHE A 157 -1.50 14.43 9.46
CA PHE A 157 -2.60 13.50 9.76
C PHE A 157 -2.14 12.34 10.65
N PHE A 158 -0.94 11.79 10.44
CA PHE A 158 -0.43 10.62 11.18
C PHE A 158 0.55 10.94 12.32
N LYS A 159 1.14 12.14 12.37
CA LYS A 159 2.03 12.56 13.46
C LYS A 159 1.30 12.66 14.80
N ASN A 160 -0.01 12.91 14.77
CA ASN A 160 -0.89 12.73 15.91
C ASN A 160 -1.53 11.35 15.76
N PRO A 161 -1.03 10.28 16.41
CA PRO A 161 -1.63 8.96 16.28
C PRO A 161 -3.10 9.05 16.70
N LEU A 162 -4.00 8.94 15.72
CA LEU A 162 -5.43 8.89 15.99
C LEU A 162 -5.66 7.74 16.98
N PRO A 163 -6.44 7.93 18.06
CA PRO A 163 -6.66 6.90 19.06
C PRO A 163 -7.19 5.64 18.38
N LEU A 164 -6.75 4.46 18.85
CA LEU A 164 -7.09 3.12 18.35
C LEU A 164 -8.55 2.95 17.88
N GLY A 165 -9.49 3.64 18.53
CA GLY A 165 -10.91 3.65 18.16
C GLY A 165 -11.26 4.25 16.79
N PHE A 166 -10.45 5.16 16.24
CA PHE A 166 -10.66 5.72 14.88
C PHE A 166 -10.41 4.65 13.81
N TRP A 167 -9.28 3.95 13.91
CA TRP A 167 -8.93 2.86 13.00
C TRP A 167 -9.92 1.71 13.07
N ARG A 168 -10.32 1.30 14.29
CA ARG A 168 -11.33 0.26 14.48
C ARG A 168 -12.66 0.60 13.77
N ARG A 169 -13.16 1.83 13.92
CA ARG A 169 -14.42 2.26 13.25
C ARG A 169 -14.29 2.29 11.74
N LEU A 170 -13.18 2.81 11.22
CA LEU A 170 -12.96 2.91 9.79
C LEU A 170 -12.79 1.52 9.14
N LEU A 171 -12.13 0.60 9.83
CA LEU A 171 -11.96 -0.78 9.36
C LEU A 171 -13.27 -1.55 9.45
N ILE A 172 -14.09 -1.36 10.48
CA ILE A 172 -15.47 -1.89 10.48
C ILE A 172 -16.23 -1.38 9.25
N GLN A 173 -16.10 -0.11 8.86
CA GLN A 173 -16.73 0.41 7.64
C GLN A 173 -16.17 -0.22 6.36
N ALA A 174 -14.84 -0.33 6.24
CA ALA A 174 -14.19 -0.95 5.08
C ALA A 174 -14.53 -2.45 4.98
N PHE A 175 -14.46 -3.19 6.08
CA PHE A 175 -14.86 -4.60 6.16
C PHE A 175 -16.34 -4.79 5.91
N LEU A 176 -17.25 -3.96 6.45
CA LEU A 176 -18.66 -4.05 6.10
C LEU A 176 -18.84 -3.84 4.59
N SER A 177 -18.22 -2.79 4.02
CA SER A 177 -18.30 -2.55 2.57
C SER A 177 -17.71 -3.70 1.72
N GLY A 178 -16.63 -4.34 2.18
CA GLY A 178 -15.93 -5.42 1.49
C GLY A 178 -16.56 -6.80 1.69
N PHE A 179 -17.05 -7.12 2.90
CA PHE A 179 -17.68 -8.39 3.25
C PHE A 179 -19.07 -8.50 2.62
N PHE A 180 -19.83 -7.40 2.54
CA PHE A 180 -21.04 -7.39 1.72
C PHE A 180 -20.71 -7.61 0.24
N ALA A 181 -19.63 -7.03 -0.28
CA ALA A 181 -19.24 -7.22 -1.68
C ALA A 181 -18.74 -8.65 -1.99
N THR A 182 -17.94 -9.27 -1.11
CA THR A 182 -17.49 -10.66 -1.29
C THR A 182 -18.61 -11.67 -1.04
N ALA A 183 -19.51 -11.42 -0.07
CA ALA A 183 -20.70 -12.23 0.12
C ALA A 183 -21.64 -12.14 -1.09
N ILE A 184 -21.88 -10.94 -1.63
CA ILE A 184 -22.63 -10.75 -2.87
C ILE A 184 -21.94 -11.49 -4.02
N PHE A 185 -20.63 -11.36 -4.20
CA PHE A 185 -19.89 -12.08 -5.25
C PHE A 185 -19.95 -13.61 -5.08
N PHE A 186 -19.86 -14.11 -3.85
CA PHE A 186 -19.94 -15.55 -3.56
C PHE A 186 -21.36 -16.09 -3.79
N ILE A 187 -22.40 -15.33 -3.43
CA ILE A 187 -23.81 -15.66 -3.70
C ILE A 187 -24.08 -15.62 -5.20
N TRP A 188 -23.62 -14.59 -5.91
CA TRP A 188 -23.84 -14.44 -7.35
C TRP A 188 -23.13 -15.51 -8.18
N LYS A 189 -22.01 -16.06 -7.68
CA LYS A 189 -21.30 -17.18 -8.31
C LYS A 189 -21.93 -18.55 -7.99
N ARG A 190 -22.83 -18.61 -7.00
CA ARG A 190 -23.48 -19.85 -6.54
C ARG A 190 -24.95 -19.97 -6.98
N LEU A 191 -25.51 -18.89 -7.53
CA LEU A 191 -26.79 -18.87 -8.24
C LEU A 191 -26.54 -19.15 -9.74
#